data_AF-A0A1I5QBM0-F1
#
_entry.id   AF-A0A1I5QBM0-F1
#
_cell.length_a   1.000
_cell.length_b   1.000
_cell.length_c   1.000
_cell.angle_alpha   90.00
_cell.angle_beta   90.00
_cell.angle_gamma   90.00
#
_symmetry.space_group_name_H-M   'P 1'
#
loop_
_entity.id
_entity.type
_entity.pdbx_description
1 polymer ?
#
loop_
_entity_poly.entity_id
_entity_poly.type
_entity_poly.pdbx_seq_one_letter_code
_entity_poly.pdbx_strand_id
1 'polypeptide(L)' 'MEFFAAALGGPHEHRGRTMKEVHRGRGIERRHFDLVAKYLIEALLAAGVPQPAVDAIVGAVAPLADDVVAPA' A
#
# COMPACT_ATOMS: atom_id res chain seq x y z
N MET A 1 -7.08 9.01 -5.25
CA MET A 1 -5.79 8.45 -4.79
C MET A 1 -5.28 9.20 -3.56
N GLU A 2 -6.12 9.46 -2.56
CA GLU A 2 -5.69 10.23 -1.36
C GLU A 2 -4.82 9.40 -0.42
N PHE A 3 -4.98 8.08 -0.42
CA PHE A 3 -4.24 7.18 0.46
C PHE A 3 -2.73 7.24 0.26
N PHE A 4 -2.23 7.13 -0.97
CA PHE A 4 -0.79 7.24 -1.22
C PHE A 4 -0.26 8.65 -0.95
N ALA A 5 -1.05 9.69 -1.24
CA ALA A 5 -0.66 11.06 -0.91
C ALA A 5 -0.52 11.23 0.62
N ALA A 6 -1.47 10.73 1.41
CA ALA A 6 -1.40 10.77 2.88
C ALA A 6 -0.24 9.91 3.43
N ALA A 7 -0.09 8.67 2.93
CA ALA A 7 0.95 7.74 3.38
C ALA A 7 2.38 8.23 3.08
N LEU A 8 2.54 9.06 2.05
CA LEU A 8 3.83 9.66 1.65
C LEU A 8 4.07 11.05 2.24
N GLY A 9 3.29 11.44 3.26
CA GLY A 9 3.48 12.71 3.98
C GLY A 9 2.85 13.92 3.30
N GLY A 10 1.90 13.71 2.38
CA GLY A 10 1.11 14.78 1.79
C GLY A 10 0.19 15.46 2.82
N PRO A 11 -0.20 16.71 2.59
CA PRO A 11 -0.90 17.54 3.59
C PRO A 11 -2.34 17.10 3.88
N HIS A 12 -2.84 16.10 3.17
CA HIS A 12 -4.20 15.59 3.30
C HIS A 12 -4.21 14.30 4.11
N GLU A 13 -4.87 14.33 5.27
CA GLU A 13 -5.21 13.13 6.00
C GLU A 13 -6.24 12.30 5.23
N HIS A 14 -6.05 10.98 5.20
CA HIS A 14 -7.07 10.10 4.64
C HIS A 14 -8.26 10.05 5.59
N ARG A 15 -9.35 10.74 5.25
CA ARG A 15 -10.62 10.72 6.03
C ARG A 15 -11.56 9.57 5.67
N GLY A 16 -11.08 8.61 4.86
CA GLY A 16 -11.84 7.43 4.46
C GLY A 16 -11.85 6.33 5.52
N ARG A 17 -12.59 5.24 5.21
CA ARG A 17 -12.57 4.00 6.00
C ARG A 17 -11.13 3.48 6.14
N THR A 18 -10.84 2.86 7.27
CA THR A 18 -9.51 2.27 7.54
C THR A 18 -9.18 1.16 6.53
N MET A 19 -7.89 0.85 6.33
CA MET A 19 -7.47 -0.25 5.46
C MET A 19 -8.13 -1.57 5.87
N LYS A 20 -8.24 -1.82 7.18
CA LYS A 20 -8.92 -2.98 7.76
C LYS A 20 -10.39 -3.06 7.37
N GLU A 21 -11.13 -1.97 7.47
CA GLU A 21 -12.56 -1.95 7.11
C GLU A 21 -12.79 -2.13 5.62
N VAL A 22 -11.92 -1.58 4.77
CA VAL A 22 -12.05 -1.66 3.31
C VAL A 22 -11.75 -3.07 2.80
N HIS A 23 -10.87 -3.82 3.46
CA HIS A 23 -10.37 -5.13 3.02
C HIS A 23 -10.97 -6.32 3.77
N ARG A 24 -11.73 -6.11 4.84
CA ARG A 24 -12.42 -7.17 5.61
C ARG A 24 -13.28 -8.08 4.74
N GLY A 25 -13.18 -9.39 4.96
CA GLY A 25 -14.04 -10.42 4.34
C GLY A 25 -13.75 -10.66 2.85
N ARG A 26 -12.55 -10.27 2.37
CA ARG A 26 -12.16 -10.41 0.97
C ARG A 26 -11.30 -11.64 0.67
N GLY A 27 -10.93 -12.43 1.68
CA GLY A 27 -10.03 -13.58 1.49
C GLY A 27 -8.66 -13.17 0.96
N ILE A 28 -8.16 -12.01 1.39
CA ILE A 28 -6.85 -11.51 0.98
C ILE A 28 -5.80 -12.19 1.85
N GLU A 29 -5.04 -13.10 1.25
CA GLU A 29 -3.93 -13.78 1.90
C GLU A 29 -2.62 -12.99 1.77
N ARG A 30 -1.64 -13.31 2.62
CA ARG A 30 -0.29 -12.70 2.62
C ARG A 30 0.33 -12.65 1.22
N ARG A 31 0.23 -13.75 0.46
CA ARG A 31 0.75 -13.85 -0.91
C ARG A 31 0.13 -12.82 -1.86
N HIS A 32 -1.14 -12.44 -1.67
CA HIS A 32 -1.80 -11.47 -2.52
C HIS A 32 -1.25 -10.07 -2.24
N PHE A 33 -1.05 -9.74 -0.96
CA PHE A 33 -0.41 -8.48 -0.60
C PHE A 33 1.01 -8.40 -1.15
N ASP A 34 1.80 -9.47 -1.03
CA ASP A 34 3.18 -9.49 -1.53
C ASP A 34 3.25 -9.28 -3.05
N LEU A 35 2.30 -9.85 -3.80
CA LEU A 35 2.19 -9.59 -5.23
C LEU A 35 1.89 -8.11 -5.53
N VAL A 36 0.97 -7.50 -4.79
CA VAL A 36 0.66 -6.07 -4.96
C VAL A 36 1.86 -5.19 -4.63
N ALA A 37 2.59 -5.48 -3.55
CA ALA A 37 3.80 -4.75 -3.18
C ALA A 37 4.90 -4.88 -4.26
N LYS A 38 5.08 -6.09 -4.81
CA LYS A 38 5.98 -6.32 -5.94
C LYS A 38 5.58 -5.49 -7.16
N TYR A 39 4.32 -5.53 -7.57
CA TYR A 39 3.85 -4.78 -8.74
C TYR A 39 3.92 -3.27 -8.54
N LEU A 40 3.74 -2.78 -7.30
CA LEU A 40 3.95 -1.38 -6.98
C LEU A 40 5.40 -0.96 -7.22
N ILE A 41 6.38 -1.75 -6.75
CA ILE A 41 7.81 -1.49 -6.97
C ILE A 41 8.13 -1.48 -8.48
N GLU A 42 7.70 -2.51 -9.21
CA GLU A 42 7.94 -2.63 -10.65
C GLU A 42 7.34 -1.44 -11.42
N ALA A 43 6.12 -1.01 -11.07
CA ALA A 43 5.46 0.11 -11.71
C ALA A 43 6.18 1.45 -11.43
N LEU A 44 6.63 1.68 -10.20
CA LEU A 44 7.36 2.90 -9.84
C LEU A 44 8.71 2.98 -10.56
N LEU A 45 9.46 1.88 -10.58
CA LEU A 45 10.74 1.81 -11.29
C LEU A 45 10.55 2.00 -12.81
N ALA A 46 9.52 1.37 -13.40
CA ALA A 46 9.20 1.54 -14.80
C ALA A 46 8.78 2.98 -15.15
N ALA A 47 8.18 3.70 -14.19
CA ALA A 47 7.86 5.12 -14.31
C ALA A 47 9.06 6.06 -14.10
N GLY A 48 10.27 5.52 -13.84
CA GLY A 48 11.49 6.29 -13.64
C GLY A 48 11.62 6.92 -12.25
N VAL A 49 10.83 6.46 -11.26
CA VAL A 49 10.96 6.93 -9.88
C VAL A 49 12.30 6.47 -9.30
N PRO A 50 13.12 7.37 -8.71
CA PRO A 50 14.40 6.99 -8.12
C PRO A 50 14.25 5.96 -7.00
N GLN A 51 15.19 5.02 -6.91
CA GLN A 51 15.19 3.95 -5.90
C GLN A 51 14.93 4.44 -4.46
N PRO A 52 15.55 5.55 -3.98
CA PRO A 52 15.29 6.03 -2.61
C PRO A 52 13.83 6.41 -2.37
N ALA A 53 13.13 6.93 -3.39
CA ALA A 53 11.71 7.26 -3.29
C ALA A 53 10.85 5.98 -3.33
N VAL A 54 11.23 4.98 -4.12
CA VAL A 54 10.59 3.66 -4.11
C VAL A 54 10.70 3.02 -2.74
N ASP A 55 11.89 3.03 -2.13
CA ASP A 55 12.14 2.45 -0.81
C ASP A 55 11.29 3.15 0.27
N ALA A 56 11.16 4.48 0.20
CA ALA A 56 10.30 5.24 1.10
C ALA A 56 8.82 4.85 0.94
N ILE A 57 8.33 4.69 -0.30
CA ILE A 57 6.96 4.28 -0.59
C ILE A 57 6.70 2.87 -0.05
N VAL A 58 7.60 1.93 -0.33
CA VAL A 58 7.48 0.55 0.16
C VAL A 58 7.53 0.50 1.69
N GLY A 59 8.39 1.29 2.32
CA GLY A 59 8.46 1.41 3.77
C GLY A 59 7.16 1.92 4.40
N ALA A 60 6.44 2.82 3.73
CA ALA A 60 5.12 3.28 4.17
C ALA A 60 4.01 2.24 3.96
N VAL A 61 4.10 1.43 2.90
CA VAL A 61 3.06 0.45 2.53
C VAL A 61 3.21 -0.86 3.29
N ALA A 62 4.42 -1.36 3.49
CA ALA A 62 4.66 -2.70 4.05
C ALA A 62 3.98 -2.96 5.41
N PRO A 63 3.95 -2.02 6.38
CA PRO A 63 3.26 -2.22 7.67
C PRO A 63 1.75 -2.42 7.56
N LEU A 64 1.13 -2.03 6.43
CA LEU A 64 -0.32 -2.12 6.21
C LEU A 64 -0.76 -3.55 5.85
N ALA A 65 0.18 -4.49 5.73
CA ALA A 65 -0.10 -5.90 5.47
C ALA A 65 -1.08 -6.49 6.48
N ASP A 66 -0.92 -6.18 7.77
CA ASP A 66 -1.76 -6.75 8.85
C ASP A 66 -3.20 -6.21 8.83
N ASP A 67 -3.41 -5.02 8.27
CA ASP A 67 -4.75 -4.46 8.07
C ASP A 67 -5.41 -4.96 6.78
N VAL A 68 -4.63 -5.32 5.76
CA VAL A 68 -5.15 -5.71 4.44
C VAL A 68 -5.36 -7.22 4.33
N VAL A 69 -4.48 -8.01 4.95
CA VAL A 69 -4.63 -9.47 5.00
C VAL A 69 -5.85 -9.80 5.86
N ALA A 70 -6.83 -10.46 5.27
CA ALA A 70 -8.09 -10.76 5.91
C ALA A 70 -8.60 -12.13 5.46
N PRO A 71 -9.08 -12.98 6.39
CA PRO A 71 -9.79 -14.20 6.02
C PRO A 71 -11.04 -13.85 5.19
N ALA A 72 -11.51 -14.84 4.43
CA ALA A 72 -12.78 -14.76 3.72
C ALA A 72 -13.95 -14.65 4.71
#